data_AF-A0A1I7I6A0-F1
#
_entry.id   AF-A0A1I7I6A0-F1
#
_cell.length_a   1.000
_cell.length_b   1.000
_cell.length_c   1.000
_cell.angle_alpha   90.00
_cell.angle_beta   90.00
_cell.angle_gamma   90.00
#
_symmetry.space_group_name_H-M   'P 1'
#
loop_
_entity.id
_entity.type
_entity.pdbx_description
1 polymer ?
#
loop_
_entity_poly.entity_id
_entity_poly.type
_entity_poly.pdbx_seq_one_letter_code
_entity_poly.pdbx_strand_id
1 'polypeptide(L)'
;MSRLYWLLTALVAYACDKDVLHVDDPFNIVVNGVSMSSADFLNKYCIEKEVEPTCLKVRHAVRTSIRGRGQRFSEDNSIPK
;
A
#
# COMPACT_ATOMS: atom_id res chain seq x y z
N MET A 1 -11.55 10.38 -52.35
CA MET A 1 -11.43 11.23 -51.15
C MET A 1 -11.91 10.45 -49.93
N SER A 2 -10.97 10.29 -49.01
CA SER A 2 -11.01 9.57 -47.73
C SER A 2 -12.21 9.91 -46.85
N ARG A 3 -13.09 8.93 -46.58
CA ARG A 3 -14.15 9.05 -45.56
C ARG A 3 -14.37 7.76 -44.75
N LEU A 4 -13.39 6.86 -44.70
CA LEU A 4 -13.46 5.63 -43.89
C LEU A 4 -12.49 5.62 -42.69
N TYR A 5 -11.83 6.75 -42.39
CA TYR A 5 -10.72 6.80 -41.44
C TYR A 5 -11.06 7.46 -40.08
N TRP A 6 -12.32 7.40 -39.64
CA TRP A 6 -12.76 8.08 -38.41
C TRP A 6 -13.27 7.15 -37.29
N LEU A 7 -12.97 5.84 -37.35
CA LEU A 7 -13.42 4.87 -36.33
C LEU A 7 -12.27 4.05 -35.73
N LEU A 8 -11.07 4.61 -35.62
CA LEU A 8 -9.89 3.87 -35.13
C LEU A 8 -9.24 4.43 -33.86
N THR A 9 -9.88 5.34 -33.14
CA THR A 9 -9.36 5.82 -31.85
C THR A 9 -10.47 5.96 -30.83
N ALA A 10 -11.26 4.90 -30.68
CA ALA A 10 -11.78 4.55 -29.36
C ALA A 10 -10.57 4.07 -28.55
N LEU A 11 -9.82 5.05 -28.06
CA LEU A 11 -8.68 4.89 -27.19
C LEU A 11 -9.11 3.90 -26.11
N VAL A 12 -8.47 2.74 -26.14
CA VAL A 12 -8.49 1.74 -25.09
C VAL A 12 -8.47 2.51 -23.78
N ALA A 13 -9.57 2.49 -23.03
CA ALA A 13 -9.56 2.81 -21.63
C ALA A 13 -8.72 1.70 -20.99
N TYR A 14 -7.41 1.82 -21.17
CA TYR A 14 -6.40 0.96 -20.61
C TYR A 14 -6.76 0.94 -19.14
N ALA A 15 -7.04 -0.26 -18.66
CA ALA A 15 -7.22 -0.50 -17.27
C ALA A 15 -6.14 0.29 -16.54
N CYS A 16 -6.53 1.37 -15.84
CA CYS A 16 -5.85 1.77 -14.61
C CYS A 16 -6.18 0.68 -13.60
N ASP A 17 -5.75 -0.55 -13.93
CA ASP A 17 -5.41 -1.54 -12.94
C ASP A 17 -4.50 -0.79 -12.01
N LYS A 18 -4.98 -0.50 -10.81
CA LYS A 18 -4.26 0.34 -9.88
C LYS A 18 -3.04 -0.48 -9.49
N ASP A 19 -1.96 -0.34 -10.24
CA ASP A 19 -0.71 -1.01 -9.95
C ASP A 19 -0.31 -0.64 -8.53
N VAL A 20 0.17 -1.64 -7.79
CA VAL A 20 0.61 -1.40 -6.43
C VAL A 20 1.83 -0.50 -6.51
N LEU A 21 1.67 0.73 -6.04
CA LEU A 21 2.73 1.72 -6.05
C LEU A 21 3.94 1.19 -5.27
N HIS A 22 5.14 1.45 -5.76
CA HIS A 22 6.36 1.08 -5.05
C HIS A 22 6.48 1.91 -3.76
N VAL A 23 6.89 1.26 -2.67
CA VAL A 23 7.08 1.90 -1.36
C VAL A 23 8.47 1.57 -0.82
N ASP A 24 9.32 2.59 -0.75
CA ASP A 24 10.67 2.51 -0.20
C ASP A 24 10.64 2.31 1.33
N ASP A 25 9.92 3.19 2.04
CA ASP A 25 9.74 3.13 3.49
C ASP A 25 8.27 2.80 3.86
N PRO A 26 7.99 1.61 4.41
CA PRO A 26 6.64 1.21 4.79
C PRO A 26 6.09 1.97 6.02
N PHE A 27 6.93 2.71 6.75
CA PHE A 27 6.52 3.55 7.89
C PHE A 27 6.31 5.02 7.53
N ASN A 28 6.82 5.47 6.39
CA ASN A 28 6.66 6.82 5.87
C ASN A 28 6.21 6.78 4.41
N ILE A 29 4.99 6.29 4.20
CA ILE A 29 4.46 6.11 2.85
C ILE A 29 4.00 7.47 2.31
N VAL A 30 4.52 7.84 1.14
CA VAL A 30 4.12 9.06 0.43
C VAL A 30 3.60 8.66 -0.95
N VAL A 31 2.35 8.99 -1.22
CA VAL A 31 1.70 8.73 -2.52
C VAL A 31 1.36 10.07 -3.16
N ASN A 32 1.91 10.33 -4.34
CA ASN A 32 1.70 11.59 -5.07
C ASN A 32 2.03 12.85 -4.24
N GLY A 33 3.09 12.78 -3.42
CA GLY A 33 3.49 13.88 -2.53
C GLY A 33 2.65 14.03 -1.26
N VAL A 34 1.64 13.18 -1.05
CA VAL A 34 0.80 13.18 0.15
C VAL A 34 1.18 12.02 1.05
N SER A 35 1.50 12.33 2.31
CA SER A 35 1.74 11.32 3.34
C SER A 35 0.48 10.47 3.56
N MET A 36 0.65 9.16 3.57
CA MET A 36 -0.42 8.18 3.75
C MET A 36 -0.04 7.18 4.84
N SER A 37 -1.00 6.73 5.63
CA SER A 37 -0.74 5.70 6.63
C SER A 37 -0.55 4.33 5.97
N SER A 38 0.22 3.45 6.61
CA SER A 38 0.39 2.06 6.15
C SER A 38 -0.93 1.31 6.05
N ALA A 39 -1.90 1.61 6.94
CA ALA A 39 -3.23 1.00 6.92
C ALA A 39 -4.06 1.48 5.72
N ASP A 40 -4.05 2.78 5.44
CA ASP A 40 -4.77 3.37 4.30
C ASP A 40 -4.17 2.90 2.98
N PHE A 41 -2.84 2.77 2.91
CA PHE A 41 -2.16 2.23 1.74
C PHE A 41 -2.60 0.80 1.43
N LEU A 42 -2.61 -0.08 2.45
CA LEU A 42 -3.07 -1.45 2.29
C LEU A 42 -4.54 -1.51 1.85
N ASN A 43 -5.40 -0.67 2.43
CA ASN A 43 -6.82 -0.64 2.07
C ASN A 43 -7.08 -0.10 0.66
N LYS A 44 -6.25 0.82 0.17
CA LYS A 44 -6.47 1.48 -1.12
C LYS A 44 -5.79 0.79 -2.30
N TYR A 45 -4.63 0.18 -2.08
CA TYR A 45 -3.77 -0.36 -3.14
C TYR A 45 -3.55 -1.88 -3.06
N CYS A 46 -3.83 -2.51 -1.92
CA CYS A 46 -3.53 -3.93 -1.71
C CYS A 46 -4.75 -4.84 -1.61
N ILE A 47 -5.98 -4.31 -1.75
CA ILE A 47 -7.18 -5.13 -1.93
C ILE A 47 -7.02 -5.93 -3.23
N GLU A 48 -7.25 -7.24 -3.16
CA GLU A 48 -7.10 -8.21 -4.27
C GLU A 48 -5.66 -8.36 -4.81
N LYS A 49 -4.69 -7.71 -4.18
CA LYS A 49 -3.26 -7.73 -4.54
C LYS A 49 -2.39 -8.11 -3.34
N GLU A 50 -2.88 -8.94 -2.43
CA GLU A 50 -2.18 -9.20 -1.16
C GLU A 50 -0.83 -9.90 -1.31
N VAL A 51 -0.62 -10.59 -2.44
CA VAL A 51 0.62 -11.32 -2.75
C VAL A 51 1.69 -10.41 -3.38
N GLU A 52 1.34 -9.18 -3.74
CA GLU A 52 2.32 -8.22 -4.30
C GLU A 52 3.40 -7.92 -3.25
N PRO A 53 4.69 -7.91 -3.65
CA PRO A 53 5.81 -7.77 -2.73
C PRO A 53 5.73 -6.49 -1.89
N THR A 54 5.23 -5.39 -2.46
CA THR A 54 5.03 -4.14 -1.72
C THR A 54 3.95 -4.27 -0.65
N CYS A 55 2.82 -4.93 -0.97
CA CYS A 55 1.75 -5.18 -0.01
C CYS A 55 2.20 -6.08 1.14
N LEU A 56 3.00 -7.11 0.84
CA LEU A 56 3.61 -7.97 1.84
C LEU A 56 4.58 -7.19 2.74
N LYS A 57 5.44 -6.33 2.15
CA LYS A 57 6.40 -5.49 2.88
C LYS A 57 5.69 -4.54 3.85
N VAL A 58 4.67 -3.82 3.38
CA VAL A 58 3.90 -2.88 4.21
C VAL A 58 3.12 -3.63 5.30
N ARG A 59 2.46 -4.74 4.97
CA ARG A 59 1.75 -5.59 5.95
C ARG A 59 2.69 -6.14 7.02
N HIS A 60 3.88 -6.58 6.64
CA HIS A 60 4.88 -7.08 7.58
C HIS A 60 5.35 -5.97 8.52
N ALA A 61 5.67 -4.78 8.00
CA ALA A 61 6.08 -3.63 8.79
C ALA A 61 5.01 -3.20 9.83
N VAL A 62 3.74 -3.20 9.43
CA VAL A 62 2.63 -2.94 10.36
C VAL A 62 2.60 -3.99 11.48
N ARG A 63 2.68 -5.28 11.13
CA ARG A 63 2.65 -6.37 12.11
C ARG A 63 3.83 -6.32 13.09
N THR A 64 5.04 -6.02 12.61
CA THR A 64 6.22 -5.91 13.48
C THR A 64 6.15 -4.70 14.39
N SER A 65 5.63 -3.56 13.91
CA SER A 65 5.45 -2.36 14.75
C SER A 65 4.48 -2.60 15.91
N ILE A 66 3.39 -3.35 15.67
CA ILE A 66 2.43 -3.73 16.72
C ILE A 66 3.09 -4.67 17.72
N ARG A 67 3.86 -5.66 17.24
CA ARG A 67 4.54 -6.62 18.11
C ARG A 67 5.61 -5.97 19.00
N GLY A 68 6.34 -4.99 18.46
CA GLY A 68 7.29 -4.18 19.23
C GLY A 68 6.64 -3.30 20.30
N ARG A 69 5.43 -2.77 20.05
CA ARG A 69 4.66 -2.05 21.08
C ARG A 69 4.12 -2.98 22.17
N GLY A 70 3.67 -4.18 21.80
CA GLY A 70 3.17 -5.17 22.76
C GLY A 70 4.25 -5.65 23.74
N GLN A 71 5.50 -5.81 23.28
CA GLN A 71 6.60 -6.21 24.15
C GLN A 71 7.00 -5.13 25.17
N ARG A 72 6.90 -3.84 24.81
CA ARG A 72 7.17 -2.75 25.78
C ARG A 72 6.13 -2.66 26.91
N PHE A 73 4.93 -3.20 26.72
CA PHE A 73 3.90 -3.21 27.76
C PHE A 73 4.05 -4.38 28.76
N SER A 74 4.84 -5.41 28.44
CA SER A 74 5.04 -6.56 29.34
C SER A 74 6.22 -6.40 30.31
N GLU A 75 7.10 -5.42 30.11
CA GLU A 75 8.29 -5.23 30.96
C GLU A 75 8.07 -4.23 32.11
N ASP A 76 6.87 -3.66 32.22
CA ASP A 76 6.52 -2.62 33.21
C ASP A 76 5.46 -3.08 34.23
N ASN A 77 5.38 -4.40 34.50
CA ASN A 77 4.58 -4.93 35.62
C ASN A 77 5.37 -5.93 36.49
N SER A 78 6.67 -5.71 36.63
CA SER A 78 7.44 -6.23 37.77
C SER A 78 7.27 -5.25 38.94
N ILE A 79 6.19 -5.46 39.69
CA ILE A 79 5.97 -4.88 41.03
C ILE A 79 7.23 -5.13 41.88
N PRO A 80 7.96 -4.10 42.36
CA PRO A 80 8.94 -4.28 43.40
C PRO A 80 8.29 -4.04 44.77
N LYS A 81 8.44 -5.06 45.63
CA LYS A 81 8.17 -5.15 47.08
C LYS A 81 6.71 -5.28 47.54
#